data_AF-A0A9D7MKR7-F1
#
_entry.id   AF-A0A9D7MKR7-F1
#
_cell.length_a   1.000
_cell.length_b   1.000
_cell.length_c   1.000
_cell.angle_alpha   90.00
_cell.angle_beta   90.00
_cell.angle_gamma   90.00
#
_symmetry.space_group_name_H-M   'P 1'
#
loop_
_entity.id
_entity.type
_entity.pdbx_description
1 polymer ?
#
loop_
_entity_poly.entity_id
_entity_poly.type
_entity_poly.pdbx_seq_one_letter_code
_entity_poly.pdbx_strand_id
1 'polypeptide(L)' 'MADANSFNGKFYDTEFTGGRLNTSWSKIYFGFTTSDMSGIYFHSGYLDNDTLHGITYSEERSFVMPWVGVRKK' A
#
# COMPACT_ATOMS: atom_id res chain seq x y z
N MET A 1 20.33 6.62 -9.38
CA MET A 1 19.13 7.14 -10.08
C MET A 1 17.94 6.72 -9.25
N ALA A 2 17.06 7.64 -8.86
CA ALA A 2 15.85 7.26 -8.11
C ALA A 2 15.02 6.33 -9.02
N ASP A 3 14.65 5.15 -8.53
CA ASP A 3 13.73 4.28 -9.25
C ASP A 3 12.43 5.06 -9.51
N ALA A 4 12.10 5.32 -10.77
CA ALA A 4 10.94 6.15 -11.17
C ALA A 4 9.61 5.63 -10.60
N ASN A 5 9.58 4.37 -10.17
CA ASN A 5 8.43 3.69 -9.60
C ASN A 5 8.55 3.48 -8.08
N SER A 6 9.38 4.27 -7.39
CA SER A 6 9.40 4.32 -5.93
C SER A 6 8.54 5.48 -5.41
N PHE A 7 7.91 5.28 -4.26
CA PHE A 7 7.15 6.34 -3.59
C PHE A 7 7.23 6.21 -2.06
N ASN A 8 6.91 7.28 -1.35
CA ASN A 8 6.91 7.36 0.10
C ASN A 8 5.59 7.97 0.62
N GLY A 9 5.33 7.83 1.92
CA GLY A 9 4.11 8.32 2.53
C GLY A 9 3.79 7.63 3.85
N LYS A 10 2.55 7.80 4.30
CA LYS A 10 2.03 7.22 5.54
C LYS A 10 0.74 6.45 5.27
N PHE A 11 0.52 5.40 6.05
CA PHE A 11 -0.71 4.62 6.06
C PHE A 11 -1.19 4.49 7.52
N TYR A 12 -2.39 4.98 7.83
CA TYR A 12 -2.90 5.15 9.20
C TYR A 12 -1.84 5.76 10.14
N ASP A 13 -1.33 6.94 9.76
CA ASP A 13 -0.30 7.72 10.48
C ASP A 13 1.07 7.04 10.67
N THR A 14 1.26 5.84 10.13
CA THR A 14 2.54 5.12 10.15
C THR A 14 3.31 5.34 8.85
N GLU A 15 4.57 5.75 8.93
CA GLU A 15 5.45 5.80 7.76
C GLU A 15 5.64 4.40 7.18
N PHE A 16 5.42 4.26 5.88
CA PHE A 16 5.67 2.99 5.20
C PHE A 16 7.07 2.97 4.57
N THR A 17 7.57 1.77 4.32
CA THR A 17 8.83 1.50 3.64
C THR A 17 8.58 0.67 2.39
N GLY A 18 9.59 0.61 1.50
CA GLY A 18 9.56 -0.27 0.33
C GLY A 18 8.48 0.06 -0.70
N GLY A 19 7.98 1.31 -0.74
CA GLY A 19 6.93 1.72 -1.66
C GLY A 19 7.32 1.54 -3.12
N ARG A 20 6.56 0.73 -3.85
CA ARG A 20 6.73 0.45 -5.28
C ARG A 20 5.43 0.60 -6.06
N LEU A 21 5.53 1.16 -7.26
CA LEU A 21 4.45 1.26 -8.23
C LEU A 21 4.70 0.32 -9.43
N ASN A 22 3.61 -0.15 -10.05
CA ASN A 22 3.63 -0.72 -11.38
C ASN A 22 2.61 0.03 -12.24
N THR A 23 3.12 0.73 -13.25
CA THR A 23 2.35 1.55 -14.20
C THR A 23 2.28 0.93 -15.60
N SER A 24 2.79 -0.29 -15.77
CA SER A 24 2.90 -0.94 -17.09
C SER A 24 1.60 -1.65 -17.51
N TRP A 25 0.57 -1.63 -16.68
CA TRP A 25 -0.69 -2.34 -16.86
C TRP A 25 -1.86 -1.35 -16.96
N SER A 26 -3.08 -1.83 -17.19
CA SER A 26 -4.28 -0.99 -17.34
C SER A 26 -4.65 -0.19 -16.09
N LYS A 27 -4.16 -0.60 -14.92
CA LYS A 27 -4.29 0.11 -13.64
C LYS A 27 -2.92 0.38 -13.06
N ILE A 28 -2.84 1.39 -12.20
CA ILE A 28 -1.64 1.64 -11.39
C ILE A 28 -1.71 0.73 -10.17
N TYR A 29 -0.77 -0.19 -10.04
CA TYR A 29 -0.67 -1.06 -8.87
C TYR A 29 0.38 -0.52 -7.90
N PHE A 30 0.20 -0.79 -6.62
CA PHE A 30 1.15 -0.41 -5.58
C PHE A 30 1.43 -1.56 -4.62
N GLY A 31 2.58 -1.50 -3.97
CA GLY A 31 2.93 -2.31 -2.81
C GLY A 31 3.81 -1.51 -1.85
N PHE A 32 3.62 -1.71 -0.55
CA PHE A 32 4.44 -1.13 0.51
C PHE A 32 4.28 -1.91 1.82
N THR A 33 5.13 -1.60 2.79
CA THR A 33 5.12 -2.27 4.10
C THR A 33 5.05 -1.24 5.23
N THR A 34 4.19 -1.48 6.22
CA THR A 34 4.28 -0.83 7.53
C THR A 34 4.66 -1.86 8.58
N SER A 35 5.18 -1.41 9.71
CA SER A 35 5.47 -2.27 10.85
C SER A 35 5.25 -1.53 12.14
N ASP A 36 4.75 -2.22 13.16
CA ASP A 36 4.72 -1.74 14.52
C ASP A 36 5.23 -2.83 15.48
N MET A 37 5.07 -2.65 16.79
CA MET A 37 5.48 -3.64 17.80
C MET A 37 4.78 -5.00 17.67
N SER A 38 3.72 -5.08 16.87
CA SER A 38 2.90 -6.27 16.64
C SER A 38 3.22 -6.98 15.33
N GLY A 39 4.17 -6.48 14.55
CA GLY A 39 4.68 -7.17 13.37
C GLY A 39 4.65 -6.39 12.07
N ILE A 40 4.95 -7.12 11.00
CA ILE A 40 4.98 -6.59 9.64
C ILE A 40 3.59 -6.68 8.98
N TYR A 41 3.20 -5.61 8.30
CA TYR A 41 1.99 -5.52 7.51
C TYR A 41 2.35 -5.27 6.05
N PHE A 42 2.00 -6.23 5.19
CA PHE A 42 2.17 -6.12 3.74
C PHE A 42 0.91 -5.53 3.13
N HIS A 43 1.07 -4.43 2.40
CA HIS A 43 -0.03 -3.74 1.73
C HIS A 43 0.18 -3.80 0.23
N SER A 44 -0.89 -4.09 -0.49
CA SER A 44 -0.88 -4.04 -1.95
C SER A 44 -2.26 -3.69 -2.48
N GLY A 45 -2.31 -3.20 -3.70
CA GLY A 45 -3.56 -2.80 -4.30
C GLY A 45 -3.40 -2.12 -5.65
N TYR A 46 -4.46 -1.45 -6.07
CA TYR A 46 -4.49 -0.67 -7.30
C TYR A 46 -5.32 0.60 -7.16
N LEU A 47 -5.00 1.57 -7.99
CA LEU A 47 -5.81 2.75 -8.22
C LEU A 47 -6.79 2.49 -9.36
N ASP A 48 -8.06 2.77 -9.12
CA ASP A 48 -9.13 2.77 -10.11
C ASP A 48 -9.86 4.12 -10.05
N ASN A 49 -9.62 4.96 -11.05
CA ASN A 49 -10.00 6.38 -11.05
C ASN A 49 -9.44 7.11 -9.79
N ASP A 50 -10.32 7.59 -8.90
CA ASP A 50 -9.95 8.26 -7.64
C ASP A 50 -10.10 7.36 -6.40
N THR A 51 -10.23 6.04 -6.61
CA THR A 51 -10.43 5.04 -5.55
C THR A 51 -9.25 4.08 -5.49
N LEU A 52 -8.61 4.00 -4.32
CA LEU A 52 -7.61 2.99 -4.01
C LEU A 52 -8.31 1.75 -3.47
N HIS A 53 -8.13 0.62 -4.13
CA HIS A 53 -8.52 -0.69 -3.64
C HIS A 53 -7.29 -1.41 -3.12
N GLY A 54 -7.30 -1.80 -1.84
CA GLY A 54 -6.15 -2.41 -1.21
C GLY A 54 -6.49 -3.60 -0.33
N ILE A 55 -5.45 -4.34 0.01
CA ILE A 55 -5.49 -5.45 0.95
C ILE A 55 -4.25 -5.38 1.84
N THR A 56 -4.46 -5.66 3.12
CA THR A 56 -3.39 -5.86 4.10
C THR A 56 -3.31 -7.33 4.45
N TYR A 57 -2.11 -7.89 4.42
CA TYR A 57 -1.80 -9.22 4.93
C TYR A 57 -0.77 -9.10 6.06
N SER A 58 -1.01 -9.81 7.15
CA SER A 58 -0.01 -9.98 8.21
C SER A 58 -0.17 -11.36 8.82
N GLU A 59 0.90 -12.15 8.72
CA GLU A 59 0.97 -13.49 9.29
C GLU A 59 0.99 -13.45 10.82
N GLU A 60 1.80 -12.54 11.39
CA GLU A 60 1.96 -12.34 12.84
C GLU A 60 0.65 -11.94 13.53
N ARG A 61 -0.21 -11.23 12.80
CA ARG A 61 -1.54 -10.82 13.27
C ARG A 61 -2.65 -11.78 12.79
N SER A 62 -2.30 -12.82 12.04
CA SER A 62 -3.21 -13.85 11.54
C SER A 62 -4.44 -13.30 10.81
N PHE A 63 -4.25 -12.30 9.96
CA PHE A 63 -5.37 -11.67 9.25
C PHE A 63 -5.06 -11.22 7.83
N VAL A 64 -6.14 -11.14 7.06
CA VAL A 64 -6.20 -10.53 5.74
C VAL A 64 -7.35 -9.53 5.78
N MET A 65 -7.08 -8.26 5.47
CA MET A 65 -8.07 -7.20 5.56
C MET A 65 -8.13 -6.38 4.28
N PRO A 66 -9.24 -6.45 3.51
CA PRO A 66 -9.47 -5.54 2.40
C PRO A 66 -9.82 -4.14 2.91
N TRP A 67 -9.42 -3.12 2.16
CA TRP A 67 -9.74 -1.72 2.46
C TRP A 67 -9.91 -0.90 1.18
N VAL A 68 -10.63 0.22 1.32
CA VAL A 68 -10.85 1.18 0.23
C VAL A 68 -10.46 2.57 0.72
N GLY A 69 -9.59 3.24 -0.04
CA GLY A 69 -9.19 4.62 0.20
C GLY A 69 -9.80 5.53 -0.86
N VAL A 70 -10.44 6.62 -0.44
CA VAL A 70 -10.93 7.68 -1.35
C VAL A 70 -10.25 8.99 -1.01
N ARG A 71 -10.00 9.82 -2.02
CA ARG A 71 -9.45 11.17 -1.80
C ARG A 71 -10.44 11.99 -0.97
N LYS A 72 -10.02 12.48 0.21
CA LYS A 72 -10.81 13.48 0.94
C LYS A 72 -10.93 14.75 0.09
N LYS A 73 -12.13 15.32 0.03
CA LYS A 73 -12.41 16.60 -0.63
C LYS A 73 -11.75 17.75 0.12
#